data_AF-A0A1E5VC26-F1
#
_entry.id   AF-A0A1E5VC26-F1
#
_cell.length_a   1.000
_cell.length_b   1.000
_cell.length_c   1.000
_cell.angle_alpha   90.00
_cell.angle_beta   90.00
_cell.angle_gamma   90.00
#
_symmetry.space_group_name_H-M   'P 1'
#
loop_
_entity.id
_entity.type
_entity.pdbx_description
1 polymer ?
#
loop_
_entity_poly.entity_id
_entity_poly.type
_entity_poly.pdbx_seq_one_letter_code
_entity_poly.pdbx_strand_id
1 'polypeptide(L)'
;MPPPAGASTEDDAVVSVAAGATATSEPDAGDPELQRKKGRRKKKRRPRAPTEEEVAARRFVLRWACPGREAPSDEEQAGMARVRRPRVAVELHAHSARSDGSLSPAELVERSHRNGVKVFALTDHDTMAGIQEAMEAAKQYPIRIIPGVEISAVHSPRGSEPTGESVVQLVCQTGGVAVLAHPWALKNPGAVIKNLKAAGLHGIEVYRSDGKVSGLSDLADTYELLKLGGSDFHGRDDKEEPDVGSVDLPVLAILKFLEIAKPIWHNATKEIFSGISERTTGLNGSKGFRRISSAGDFSLLRISSEDPELTDAPEVEVLRTEVADIVLTRQ
;
A
#
# COMPACT_ATOMS: atom_id res chain seq x y z
N MET A 1 36.16 -17.66 -10.55
CA MET A 1 35.46 -16.38 -10.29
C MET A 1 34.00 -16.58 -10.69
N PRO A 2 33.04 -16.25 -9.81
CA PRO A 2 31.63 -16.55 -10.02
C PRO A 2 30.98 -15.56 -11.02
N PRO A 3 29.92 -15.97 -11.73
CA PRO A 3 29.05 -15.05 -12.47
C PRO A 3 28.09 -14.30 -11.51
N PRO A 4 27.59 -13.11 -11.89
CA PRO A 4 26.77 -12.28 -11.02
C PRO A 4 25.35 -12.85 -10.84
N ALA A 5 24.92 -12.85 -9.57
CA ALA A 5 23.54 -12.89 -9.11
C ALA A 5 22.78 -11.64 -9.59
N GLY A 6 21.46 -11.60 -9.76
CA GLY A 6 20.36 -12.51 -9.52
C GLY A 6 19.12 -11.75 -10.02
N ALA A 7 18.16 -12.47 -10.59
CA ALA A 7 16.96 -11.89 -11.19
C ALA A 7 16.11 -11.17 -10.14
N SER A 8 15.68 -9.95 -10.47
CA SER A 8 14.69 -9.17 -9.72
C SER A 8 13.32 -9.82 -9.84
N THR A 9 12.69 -10.10 -8.71
CA THR A 9 11.29 -10.52 -8.62
C THR A 9 10.37 -9.32 -8.84
N GLU A 10 9.25 -9.58 -9.50
CA GLU A 10 8.22 -8.63 -9.91
C GLU A 10 7.22 -8.44 -8.76
N ASP A 11 7.12 -7.23 -8.20
CA ASP A 11 6.24 -6.93 -7.05
C ASP A 11 5.36 -5.70 -7.32
N ASP A 12 4.04 -5.87 -7.19
CA ASP A 12 3.02 -4.80 -7.25
C ASP A 12 3.14 -3.89 -6.01
N ALA A 13 3.51 -2.62 -6.20
CA ALA A 13 3.84 -1.69 -5.09
C ALA A 13 2.87 -0.50 -4.92
N VAL A 14 2.64 -0.08 -3.68
CA VAL A 14 2.23 1.29 -3.31
C VAL A 14 3.49 2.08 -3.04
N VAL A 15 3.75 3.08 -3.86
CA VAL A 15 4.95 3.90 -3.69
C VAL A 15 4.54 5.25 -3.15
N SER A 16 4.97 5.49 -1.92
CA SER A 16 4.92 6.81 -1.30
C SER A 16 6.12 7.61 -1.82
N VAL A 17 5.87 8.81 -2.33
CA VAL A 17 6.89 9.76 -2.76
C VAL A 17 7.12 10.71 -1.58
N ALA A 18 8.28 10.62 -0.94
CA ALA A 18 8.75 11.62 0.00
C ALA A 18 9.45 12.73 -0.76
N ALA A 19 8.77 13.84 -1.00
CA ALA A 19 9.43 15.04 -1.49
C ALA A 19 10.17 15.71 -0.32
N GLY A 20 11.46 15.39 -0.16
CA GLY A 20 12.35 16.03 0.81
C GLY A 20 12.64 17.48 0.41
N ALA A 21 12.35 18.43 1.32
CA ALA A 21 12.85 19.79 1.25
C ALA A 21 14.07 19.91 2.18
N THR A 22 15.29 20.06 1.64
CA THR A 22 16.47 20.36 2.46
C THR A 22 16.41 21.80 2.97
N ALA A 23 16.52 21.98 4.29
CA ALA A 23 16.86 23.27 4.89
C ALA A 23 17.77 23.06 6.10
N THR A 24 19.01 23.54 5.98
CA THR A 24 19.95 23.77 7.06
C THR A 24 19.64 25.10 7.75
N SER A 25 19.54 25.12 9.08
CA SER A 25 20.08 26.15 9.99
C SER A 25 19.79 25.81 11.46
N GLU A 26 20.77 26.16 12.30
CA GLU A 26 20.93 25.90 13.73
C GLU A 26 19.98 26.71 14.67
N PRO A 27 19.95 26.41 16.00
CA PRO A 27 18.82 26.74 16.87
C PRO A 27 18.95 28.12 17.50
N ASP A 28 17.79 28.77 17.74
CA ASP A 28 17.71 29.94 18.62
C ASP A 28 17.19 29.54 20.01
N ALA A 29 17.85 30.07 21.03
CA ALA A 29 17.66 29.75 22.43
C ALA A 29 16.38 30.39 22.98
N GLY A 30 15.76 29.71 23.95
CA GLY A 30 14.43 30.02 24.45
C GLY A 30 14.34 31.12 25.51
N ASP A 31 13.11 31.33 25.97
CA ASP A 31 12.79 31.72 27.34
C ASP A 31 11.40 31.15 27.72
N PRO A 32 11.20 30.53 28.90
CA PRO A 32 9.97 29.85 29.26
C PRO A 32 9.13 30.66 30.25
N GLU A 33 7.81 30.72 30.05
CA GLU A 33 6.93 31.01 31.18
C GLU A 33 5.60 30.25 31.15
N LEU A 34 5.34 29.59 32.28
CA LEU A 34 4.21 28.74 32.58
C LEU A 34 2.87 29.49 32.48
N GLN A 35 1.80 28.74 32.15
CA GLN A 35 0.64 28.65 33.06
C GLN A 35 -0.31 27.49 32.72
N ARG A 36 -0.40 26.55 33.68
CA ARG A 36 -1.40 25.46 33.74
C ARG A 36 -2.82 26.05 33.78
N LYS A 37 -3.66 25.73 32.80
CA LYS A 37 -5.13 25.86 32.92
C LYS A 37 -5.81 24.49 32.81
N LYS A 38 -6.43 24.07 33.92
CA LYS A 38 -7.27 22.86 34.03
C LYS A 38 -8.51 23.01 33.13
N GLY A 39 -8.52 22.33 31.99
CA GLY A 39 -9.63 22.34 31.03
C GLY A 39 -10.74 21.33 31.35
N ARG A 40 -11.98 21.81 31.46
CA ARG A 40 -13.24 21.04 31.54
C ARG A 40 -13.27 19.87 30.55
N ARG A 41 -13.60 18.65 31.03
CA ARG A 41 -13.91 17.48 30.19
C ARG A 41 -15.09 17.80 29.26
N LYS A 42 -14.83 18.05 27.96
CA LYS A 42 -15.88 18.15 26.92
C LYS A 42 -16.60 16.80 26.82
N LYS A 43 -17.94 16.79 26.93
CA LYS A 43 -18.78 15.60 26.68
C LYS A 43 -18.48 15.09 25.25
N LYS A 44 -17.92 13.89 25.12
CA LYS A 44 -17.68 13.24 23.82
C LYS A 44 -19.05 13.04 23.12
N ARG A 45 -19.26 13.71 21.97
CA ARG A 45 -20.44 13.49 21.11
C ARG A 45 -20.46 12.01 20.70
N ARG A 46 -21.63 11.37 20.79
CA ARG A 46 -21.79 9.99 20.30
C ARG A 46 -21.54 9.98 18.79
N PRO A 47 -20.77 9.01 18.26
CA PRO A 47 -20.54 8.90 16.82
C PRO A 47 -21.84 8.63 16.07
N ARG A 48 -21.94 9.19 14.86
CA ARG A 48 -23.05 8.98 13.91
C ARG A 48 -23.13 7.48 13.55
N ALA A 49 -24.33 6.98 13.30
CA ALA A 49 -24.50 5.66 12.68
C ALA A 49 -23.93 5.67 11.25
N PRO A 50 -23.25 4.59 10.82
CA PRO A 50 -22.69 4.52 9.47
C PRO A 50 -23.80 4.48 8.40
N THR A 51 -23.51 4.98 7.20
CA THR A 51 -24.39 4.88 6.03
C THR A 51 -24.37 3.46 5.46
N GLU A 52 -25.37 3.12 4.64
CA GLU A 52 -25.39 1.82 3.93
C GLU A 52 -24.18 1.65 3.01
N GLU A 53 -23.76 2.72 2.35
CA GLU A 53 -22.55 2.77 1.53
C GLU A 53 -21.29 2.47 2.34
N GLU A 54 -21.11 3.10 3.51
CA GLU A 54 -19.98 2.83 4.41
C GLU A 54 -19.99 1.37 4.91
N VAL A 55 -21.17 0.80 5.17
CA VAL A 55 -21.31 -0.61 5.57
C VAL A 55 -20.93 -1.55 4.41
N ALA A 56 -21.38 -1.25 3.19
CA ALA A 56 -21.06 -2.02 1.99
C ALA A 56 -19.55 -1.96 1.67
N ALA A 57 -18.98 -0.75 1.67
CA ALA A 57 -17.54 -0.50 1.50
C ALA A 57 -16.73 -1.28 2.53
N ARG A 58 -17.13 -1.24 3.81
CA ARG A 58 -16.47 -2.00 4.87
C ARG A 58 -16.49 -3.50 4.63
N ARG A 59 -17.63 -4.05 4.18
CA ARG A 59 -17.74 -5.48 3.86
C ARG A 59 -16.85 -5.85 2.66
N PHE A 60 -16.80 -4.99 1.65
CA PHE A 60 -15.94 -5.18 0.49
C PHE A 60 -14.46 -5.18 0.88
N VAL A 61 -14.00 -4.14 1.60
CA VAL A 61 -12.59 -4.00 2.00
C VAL A 61 -12.16 -5.14 2.92
N LEU A 62 -12.99 -5.57 3.87
CA LEU A 62 -12.65 -6.71 4.74
C LEU A 62 -12.52 -8.03 3.97
N ARG A 63 -13.42 -8.28 3.02
CA ARG A 63 -13.36 -9.47 2.16
C ARG A 63 -12.13 -9.45 1.28
N TRP A 64 -11.79 -8.29 0.74
CA TRP A 64 -10.57 -8.10 -0.02
C TRP A 64 -9.36 -8.33 0.88
N ALA A 65 -9.22 -7.63 2.01
CA ALA A 65 -8.08 -7.73 2.91
C ALA A 65 -7.82 -9.13 3.50
N CYS A 66 -8.83 -9.98 3.62
CA CYS A 66 -8.70 -11.32 4.18
C CYS A 66 -9.44 -12.34 3.30
N PRO A 67 -8.89 -12.71 2.13
CA PRO A 67 -9.53 -13.66 1.23
C PRO A 67 -9.57 -15.05 1.88
N GLY A 68 -10.67 -15.78 1.71
CA GLY A 68 -10.77 -17.19 2.13
C GLY A 68 -11.18 -17.44 3.60
N ARG A 69 -11.47 -16.41 4.40
CA ARG A 69 -12.16 -16.60 5.68
C ARG A 69 -13.66 -16.31 5.52
N GLU A 70 -14.50 -17.27 5.89
CA GLU A 70 -15.95 -17.06 6.01
C GLU A 70 -16.23 -15.93 7.01
N ALA A 71 -17.41 -15.31 6.89
CA ALA A 71 -17.83 -14.30 7.86
C ALA A 71 -17.75 -14.89 9.28
N PRO A 72 -17.28 -14.12 10.29
CA PRO A 72 -17.21 -14.62 11.65
C PRO A 72 -18.59 -15.13 12.09
N SER A 73 -18.61 -16.27 12.75
CA SER A 73 -19.84 -16.92 13.23
C SER A 73 -20.65 -15.98 14.13
N ASP A 74 -21.97 -16.20 14.25
CA ASP A 74 -22.82 -15.40 15.14
C ASP A 74 -22.33 -15.42 16.61
N GLU A 75 -21.62 -16.47 17.02
CA GLU A 75 -20.97 -16.60 18.34
C GLU A 75 -19.70 -15.74 18.48
N GLU A 76 -18.85 -15.65 17.45
CA GLU A 76 -17.74 -14.68 17.40
C GLU A 76 -18.26 -13.24 17.37
N GLN A 77 -19.35 -12.99 16.65
CA GLN A 77 -20.03 -11.69 16.63
C GLN A 77 -20.65 -11.33 18.00
N ALA A 78 -21.20 -12.32 18.72
CA ALA A 78 -21.77 -12.14 20.05
C ALA A 78 -20.68 -11.93 21.13
N GLY A 79 -19.54 -12.62 21.04
CA GLY A 79 -18.37 -12.38 21.89
C GLY A 79 -17.73 -11.01 21.66
N MET A 80 -17.73 -10.56 20.40
CA MET A 80 -17.30 -9.21 19.99
C MET A 80 -18.34 -8.13 20.27
N ALA A 81 -19.57 -8.45 20.72
CA ALA A 81 -20.59 -7.44 21.02
C ALA A 81 -20.20 -6.50 22.20
N ARG A 82 -19.16 -6.85 22.97
CA ARG A 82 -18.52 -6.00 23.98
C ARG A 82 -17.31 -5.23 23.47
N VAL A 83 -16.79 -5.58 22.29
CA VAL A 83 -15.66 -4.92 21.61
C VAL A 83 -16.23 -4.03 20.51
N ARG A 84 -15.73 -2.80 20.39
CA ARG A 84 -16.17 -1.89 19.31
C ARG A 84 -16.07 -2.64 17.96
N ARG A 85 -17.13 -2.60 17.14
CA ARG A 85 -17.15 -3.21 15.78
C ARG A 85 -15.80 -3.01 15.11
N PRO A 86 -15.17 -4.04 14.48
CA PRO A 86 -13.83 -3.90 13.95
C PRO A 86 -13.77 -2.72 12.99
N ARG A 87 -13.07 -1.65 13.36
CA ARG A 87 -12.70 -0.65 12.37
C ARG A 87 -11.82 -1.37 11.36
N VAL A 88 -12.02 -1.12 10.07
CA VAL A 88 -11.00 -1.53 9.11
C VAL A 88 -9.86 -0.57 9.35
N ALA A 89 -8.92 -0.97 10.20
CA ALA A 89 -7.69 -0.23 10.37
C ALA A 89 -6.81 -0.55 9.16
N VAL A 90 -6.46 0.49 8.42
CA VAL A 90 -5.56 0.42 7.28
C VAL A 90 -4.36 1.27 7.65
N GLU A 91 -3.19 0.70 7.46
CA GLU A 91 -1.92 1.37 7.59
C GLU A 91 -1.29 1.41 6.19
N LEU A 92 -1.01 2.61 5.68
CA LEU A 92 -0.42 2.80 4.35
C LEU A 92 0.98 3.41 4.42
N HIS A 93 1.51 3.69 5.61
CA HIS A 93 2.82 4.30 5.78
C HIS A 93 3.44 3.94 7.13
N ALA A 94 4.43 3.05 7.12
CA ALA A 94 5.26 2.74 8.27
C ALA A 94 6.61 2.16 7.84
N HIS A 95 7.58 2.24 8.75
CA HIS A 95 8.98 1.94 8.54
C HIS A 95 9.45 0.81 9.43
N SER A 96 10.36 -0.02 8.92
CA SER A 96 10.99 -1.12 9.63
C SER A 96 12.49 -0.87 9.80
N ALA A 97 13.15 -1.80 10.48
CA ALA A 97 14.61 -1.86 10.62
C ALA A 97 15.37 -2.12 9.31
N ARG A 98 14.67 -2.16 8.16
CA ARG A 98 15.29 -2.18 6.82
C ARG A 98 15.61 -0.78 6.31
N SER A 99 15.03 0.26 6.92
CA SER A 99 15.43 1.65 6.74
C SER A 99 15.82 2.28 8.09
N ASP A 100 14.92 3.02 8.73
CA ASP A 100 15.18 3.76 9.98
C ASP A 100 14.15 3.49 11.09
N GLY A 101 13.29 2.49 10.92
CA GLY A 101 12.45 1.94 11.97
C GLY A 101 13.21 1.03 12.95
N SER A 102 12.60 0.74 14.10
CA SER A 102 13.19 -0.07 15.17
C SER A 102 12.78 -1.55 15.14
N LEU A 103 11.59 -1.84 14.59
CA LEU A 103 11.05 -3.20 14.50
C LEU A 103 11.47 -3.87 13.19
N SER A 104 11.78 -5.16 13.21
CA SER A 104 11.90 -5.95 11.98
C SER A 104 10.56 -5.95 11.20
N PRO A 105 10.59 -6.20 9.86
CA PRO A 105 9.36 -6.37 9.09
C PRO A 105 8.38 -7.35 9.72
N ALA A 106 8.85 -8.50 10.23
CA ALA A 106 8.00 -9.49 10.88
C ALA A 106 7.36 -8.97 12.19
N GLU A 107 8.13 -8.32 13.06
CA GLU A 107 7.61 -7.73 14.31
C GLU A 107 6.61 -6.61 14.05
N LEU A 108 6.84 -5.81 13.00
CA LEU A 108 5.94 -4.74 12.59
C LEU A 108 4.61 -5.27 12.06
N VAL A 109 4.63 -6.37 11.30
CA VAL A 109 3.40 -7.07 10.85
C VAL A 109 2.62 -7.59 12.05
N GLU A 110 3.30 -8.23 13.02
CA GLU A 110 2.64 -8.71 14.24
C GLU A 110 2.04 -7.54 15.04
N ARG A 111 2.80 -6.45 15.24
CA ARG A 111 2.34 -5.25 15.94
C ARG A 111 1.10 -4.65 15.27
N SER A 112 1.13 -4.54 13.94
CA SER A 112 -0.01 -4.06 13.13
C SER A 112 -1.24 -4.94 13.34
N HIS A 113 -1.06 -6.27 13.30
CA HIS A 113 -2.15 -7.20 13.56
C HIS A 113 -2.73 -7.05 14.98
N ARG A 114 -1.88 -6.95 16.01
CA ARG A 114 -2.29 -6.72 17.41
C ARG A 114 -3.08 -5.41 17.56
N ASN A 115 -2.75 -4.39 16.77
CA ASN A 115 -3.47 -3.11 16.72
C ASN A 115 -4.77 -3.17 15.89
N GLY A 116 -5.09 -4.31 15.29
CA GLY A 116 -6.32 -4.56 14.54
C GLY A 116 -6.24 -4.16 13.06
N VAL A 117 -5.06 -3.84 12.55
CA VAL A 117 -4.81 -3.54 11.12
C VAL A 117 -5.17 -4.76 10.27
N LYS A 118 -5.85 -4.49 9.14
CA LYS A 118 -6.27 -5.50 8.16
C LYS A 118 -5.56 -5.37 6.83
N VAL A 119 -5.11 -4.16 6.50
CA VAL A 119 -4.34 -3.85 5.30
C VAL A 119 -3.15 -3.04 5.76
N PHE A 120 -1.96 -3.49 5.45
CA PHE A 120 -0.71 -2.89 5.88
C PHE A 120 0.22 -2.72 4.69
N ALA A 121 0.69 -1.50 4.44
CA ALA A 121 1.79 -1.23 3.52
C ALA A 121 3.07 -0.96 4.31
N LEU A 122 4.12 -1.72 4.00
CA LEU A 122 5.47 -1.44 4.47
C LEU A 122 6.14 -0.51 3.45
N THR A 123 6.64 0.64 3.89
CA THR A 123 7.11 1.71 3.01
C THR A 123 8.47 2.24 3.45
N ASP A 124 9.42 1.33 3.70
CA ASP A 124 10.78 1.69 4.09
C ASP A 124 11.41 2.72 3.12
N HIS A 125 12.26 3.61 3.65
CA HIS A 125 12.95 4.61 2.85
C HIS A 125 13.87 3.98 1.80
N ASP A 126 13.63 4.30 0.53
CA ASP A 126 14.47 3.96 -0.63
C ASP A 126 14.81 2.46 -0.79
N THR A 127 14.03 1.57 -0.16
CA THR A 127 14.26 0.12 -0.19
C THR A 127 12.96 -0.68 -0.06
N MET A 128 12.91 -1.81 -0.77
CA MET A 128 11.84 -2.82 -0.63
C MET A 128 12.36 -4.11 0.03
N ALA A 129 13.56 -4.08 0.63
CA ALA A 129 14.21 -5.27 1.18
C ALA A 129 13.40 -5.98 2.29
N GLY A 130 12.46 -5.27 2.94
CA GLY A 130 11.59 -5.83 3.97
C GLY A 130 10.32 -6.52 3.46
N ILE A 131 9.95 -6.34 2.18
CA ILE A 131 8.65 -6.77 1.66
C ILE A 131 8.47 -8.29 1.75
N GLN A 132 9.47 -9.05 1.30
CA GLN A 132 9.37 -10.52 1.31
C GLN A 132 9.21 -11.07 2.73
N GLU A 133 9.92 -10.50 3.71
CA GLU A 133 9.81 -10.89 5.11
C GLU A 133 8.43 -10.51 5.69
N ALA A 134 7.93 -9.32 5.36
CA ALA A 134 6.59 -8.89 5.78
C ALA A 134 5.49 -9.79 5.21
N MET A 135 5.57 -10.15 3.93
CA MET A 135 4.62 -11.07 3.28
C MET A 135 4.65 -12.47 3.90
N GLU A 136 5.85 -12.99 4.21
CA GLU A 136 5.98 -14.29 4.88
C GLU A 136 5.38 -14.26 6.29
N ALA A 137 5.66 -13.21 7.07
CA ALA A 137 5.09 -13.03 8.40
C ALA A 137 3.56 -12.91 8.36
N ALA A 138 3.01 -12.25 7.34
CA ALA A 138 1.57 -12.04 7.19
C ALA A 138 0.78 -13.33 6.99
N LYS A 139 1.40 -14.42 6.51
CA LYS A 139 0.74 -15.73 6.39
C LYS A 139 0.19 -16.24 7.73
N GLN A 140 0.74 -15.77 8.85
CA GLN A 140 0.32 -16.16 10.20
C GLN A 140 -0.89 -15.37 10.71
N TYR A 141 -1.25 -14.27 10.05
CA TYR A 141 -2.23 -13.31 10.56
C TYR A 141 -3.31 -12.98 9.52
N PRO A 142 -4.53 -12.60 9.93
CA PRO A 142 -5.55 -12.05 9.03
C PRO A 142 -5.24 -10.57 8.71
N ILE A 143 -4.13 -10.36 8.00
CA ILE A 143 -3.64 -9.07 7.52
C ILE A 143 -3.14 -9.24 6.09
N ARG A 144 -3.47 -8.29 5.21
CA ARG A 144 -2.92 -8.22 3.87
C ARG A 144 -1.77 -7.24 3.83
N ILE A 145 -0.67 -7.66 3.21
CA ILE A 145 0.44 -6.78 2.87
C ILE A 145 0.19 -6.15 1.51
N ILE A 146 0.43 -4.85 1.41
CA ILE A 146 0.64 -4.17 0.16
C ILE A 146 2.14 -3.83 0.11
N PRO A 147 2.91 -4.38 -0.85
CA PRO A 147 4.30 -3.99 -1.03
C PRO A 147 4.39 -2.48 -1.21
N GLY A 148 5.40 -1.84 -0.65
CA GLY A 148 5.57 -0.42 -0.83
C GLY A 148 6.98 0.06 -0.54
N VAL A 149 7.21 1.33 -0.83
CA VAL A 149 8.49 2.01 -0.61
C VAL A 149 8.22 3.51 -0.48
N GLU A 150 8.96 4.17 0.40
CA GLU A 150 9.00 5.64 0.44
C GLU A 150 10.24 6.13 -0.29
N ILE A 151 10.07 6.66 -1.51
CA ILE A 151 11.20 7.11 -2.35
C ILE A 151 11.51 8.58 -2.07
N SER A 152 12.75 8.85 -1.71
CA SER A 152 13.31 10.19 -1.53
C SER A 152 13.39 10.95 -2.85
N ALA A 153 12.84 12.16 -2.87
CA ALA A 153 12.88 13.03 -4.05
C ALA A 153 13.12 14.50 -3.67
N VAL A 154 13.66 15.28 -4.60
CA VAL A 154 13.91 16.71 -4.40
C VAL A 154 13.15 17.58 -5.39
N HIS A 155 12.66 18.74 -4.93
CA HIS A 155 11.95 19.68 -5.80
C HIS A 155 12.88 20.52 -6.69
N SER A 156 14.14 20.68 -6.29
CA SER A 156 15.15 21.44 -7.03
C SER A 156 16.50 20.74 -6.88
N PRO A 157 16.79 19.73 -7.73
CA PRO A 157 18.01 18.96 -7.62
C PRO A 157 19.23 19.84 -7.83
N ARG A 158 20.24 19.65 -6.99
CA ARG A 158 21.57 20.27 -7.12
C ARG A 158 22.63 19.26 -7.59
N GLY A 159 22.24 18.00 -7.75
CA GLY A 159 23.07 16.89 -8.21
C GLY A 159 22.25 15.84 -8.95
N SER A 160 22.53 14.56 -8.68
CA SER A 160 21.90 13.41 -9.33
C SER A 160 20.64 12.90 -8.62
N GLU A 161 20.13 13.63 -7.63
CA GLU A 161 18.93 13.24 -6.90
C GLU A 161 17.69 13.30 -7.82
N PRO A 162 16.79 12.31 -7.77
CA PRO A 162 15.62 12.29 -8.62
C PRO A 162 14.63 13.39 -8.23
N THR A 163 13.97 13.98 -9.22
CA THR A 163 12.87 14.91 -8.96
C THR A 163 11.61 14.16 -8.55
N GLY A 164 10.73 14.80 -7.79
CA GLY A 164 9.44 14.19 -7.41
C GLY A 164 8.63 13.76 -8.64
N GLU A 165 8.64 14.55 -9.71
CA GLU A 165 7.99 14.22 -10.97
C GLU A 165 8.58 12.96 -11.61
N SER A 166 9.90 12.81 -11.60
CA SER A 166 10.57 11.61 -12.15
C SER A 166 10.26 10.36 -11.34
N VAL A 167 10.16 10.48 -10.02
CA VAL A 167 9.76 9.39 -9.13
C VAL A 167 8.31 9.00 -9.39
N VAL A 168 7.38 9.97 -9.49
CA VAL A 168 5.99 9.70 -9.82
C VAL A 168 5.87 8.94 -11.15
N GLN A 169 6.60 9.39 -12.18
CA GLN A 169 6.60 8.71 -13.48
C GLN A 169 7.14 7.29 -13.40
N LEU A 170 8.23 7.06 -12.66
CA LEU A 170 8.79 5.73 -12.44
C LEU A 170 7.74 4.81 -11.82
N VAL A 171 7.06 5.26 -10.76
CA VAL A 171 6.01 4.49 -10.08
C VAL A 171 4.87 4.15 -11.02
N CYS A 172 4.39 5.11 -11.80
CA CYS A 172 3.33 4.88 -12.78
C CYS A 172 3.75 3.85 -13.83
N GLN A 173 5.00 3.89 -14.30
CA GLN A 173 5.54 2.97 -15.31
C GLN A 173 5.70 1.54 -14.78
N THR A 174 5.92 1.37 -13.48
CA THR A 174 6.04 0.05 -12.85
C THR A 174 4.72 -0.51 -12.34
N GLY A 175 3.58 0.11 -12.69
CA GLY A 175 2.28 -0.36 -12.22
C GLY A 175 1.99 -0.07 -10.74
N GLY A 176 2.65 0.95 -10.17
CA GLY A 176 2.44 1.37 -8.79
C GLY A 176 1.43 2.51 -8.65
N VAL A 177 0.95 2.69 -7.42
CA VAL A 177 0.14 3.86 -7.06
C VAL A 177 1.02 4.90 -6.38
N ALA A 178 1.29 6.00 -7.07
CA ALA A 178 2.07 7.14 -6.56
C ALA A 178 1.26 8.02 -5.58
N VAL A 179 1.77 8.17 -4.35
CA VAL A 179 1.14 8.98 -3.27
C VAL A 179 2.16 9.95 -2.68
N LEU A 180 1.83 11.23 -2.53
CA LEU A 180 2.71 12.19 -1.85
C LEU A 180 2.60 12.02 -0.33
N ALA A 181 3.70 11.60 0.30
CA ALA A 181 3.82 11.44 1.74
C ALA A 181 3.93 12.78 2.47
N HIS A 182 3.34 12.84 3.67
CA HIS A 182 3.39 13.94 4.65
C HIS A 182 3.54 15.36 4.08
N PRO A 183 2.69 15.78 3.11
CA PRO A 183 2.86 17.03 2.36
C PRO A 183 2.84 18.31 3.21
N TRP A 184 2.40 18.23 4.46
CA TRP A 184 2.50 19.32 5.44
C TRP A 184 3.95 19.70 5.81
N ALA A 185 4.93 18.83 5.56
CA ALA A 185 6.35 19.14 5.74
C ALA A 185 6.90 20.08 4.64
N LEU A 186 6.18 20.24 3.53
CA LEU A 186 6.59 21.08 2.41
C LEU A 186 6.35 22.57 2.70
N LYS A 187 7.31 23.41 2.27
CA LYS A 187 7.17 24.88 2.33
C LYS A 187 6.08 25.42 1.40
N ASN A 188 5.89 24.80 0.22
CA ASN A 188 4.91 25.22 -0.78
C ASN A 188 4.17 24.00 -1.38
N PRO A 189 3.30 23.34 -0.60
CA PRO A 189 2.65 22.10 -1.03
C PRO A 189 1.77 22.29 -2.27
N GLY A 190 1.13 23.45 -2.45
CA GLY A 190 0.24 23.68 -3.59
C GLY A 190 0.95 23.61 -4.95
N ALA A 191 2.12 24.24 -5.08
CA ALA A 191 2.89 24.19 -6.32
C ALA A 191 3.45 22.79 -6.60
N VAL A 192 3.95 22.11 -5.55
CA VAL A 192 4.47 20.75 -5.67
C VAL A 192 3.37 19.77 -6.09
N ILE A 193 2.21 19.79 -5.42
CA ILE A 193 1.06 18.92 -5.75
C ILE A 193 0.63 19.14 -7.20
N LYS A 194 0.56 20.39 -7.66
CA LYS A 194 0.20 20.71 -9.05
C LYS A 194 1.16 20.04 -10.06
N ASN A 195 2.46 20.14 -9.83
CA ASN A 195 3.46 19.56 -10.73
C ASN A 195 3.44 18.02 -10.68
N LEU A 196 3.35 17.44 -9.49
CA LEU A 196 3.27 15.99 -9.33
C LEU A 196 2.00 15.41 -9.94
N LYS A 197 0.85 16.11 -9.82
CA LYS A 197 -0.39 15.71 -10.51
C LYS A 197 -0.19 15.68 -12.02
N ALA A 198 0.48 16.67 -12.60
CA ALA A 198 0.79 16.69 -14.03
C ALA A 198 1.74 15.53 -14.45
N ALA A 199 2.54 15.01 -13.52
CA ALA A 199 3.42 13.86 -13.73
C ALA A 199 2.74 12.49 -13.56
N GLY A 200 1.51 12.44 -13.02
CA GLY A 200 0.75 11.20 -12.82
C GLY A 200 0.40 10.86 -11.36
N LEU A 201 0.55 11.79 -10.42
CA LEU A 201 0.27 11.53 -9.00
C LEU A 201 -1.19 11.10 -8.79
N HIS A 202 -1.40 10.03 -8.02
CA HIS A 202 -2.73 9.46 -7.75
C HIS A 202 -3.32 9.95 -6.43
N GLY A 203 -2.50 10.19 -5.41
CA GLY A 203 -2.96 10.56 -4.07
C GLY A 203 -1.99 11.40 -3.28
N ILE A 204 -2.48 11.91 -2.14
CA ILE A 204 -1.67 12.59 -1.12
C ILE A 204 -2.11 12.15 0.27
N GLU A 205 -1.20 12.24 1.22
CA GLU A 205 -1.56 12.07 2.63
C GLU A 205 -2.32 13.30 3.15
N VAL A 206 -3.49 13.03 3.70
CA VAL A 206 -4.40 14.02 4.29
C VAL A 206 -4.76 13.63 5.72
N TYR A 207 -4.92 12.33 5.98
CA TYR A 207 -5.31 11.81 7.29
C TYR A 207 -4.09 11.58 8.17
N ARG A 208 -4.18 12.04 9.42
CA ARG A 208 -3.12 12.00 10.41
C ARG A 208 -3.60 11.33 11.70
N SER A 209 -2.66 10.84 12.48
CA SER A 209 -2.90 10.20 13.79
C SER A 209 -3.51 11.14 14.84
N ASP A 210 -3.27 12.45 14.73
CA ASP A 210 -3.90 13.47 15.60
C ASP A 210 -5.39 13.71 15.26
N GLY A 211 -5.93 12.98 14.29
CA GLY A 211 -7.32 13.06 13.83
C GLY A 211 -7.63 14.34 13.06
N LYS A 212 -6.63 15.17 12.74
CA LYS A 212 -6.82 16.32 11.89
C LYS A 212 -6.72 15.90 10.44
N VAL A 213 -7.71 16.31 9.67
CA VAL A 213 -7.63 16.37 8.22
C VAL A 213 -6.73 17.56 7.90
N SER A 214 -5.64 17.35 7.18
CA SER A 214 -4.74 18.45 6.80
C SER A 214 -5.52 19.51 5.99
N GLY A 215 -5.06 20.77 6.03
CA GLY A 215 -5.60 21.84 5.16
C GLY A 215 -5.44 21.55 3.65
N LEU A 216 -4.85 20.41 3.30
CA LEU A 216 -4.60 19.95 1.94
C LEU A 216 -5.77 19.11 1.40
N SER A 217 -6.80 18.82 2.20
CA SER A 217 -8.01 18.12 1.72
C SER A 217 -8.64 18.84 0.52
N ASP A 218 -8.74 20.16 0.57
CA ASP A 218 -9.36 20.94 -0.51
C ASP A 218 -8.47 20.94 -1.77
N LEU A 219 -7.15 20.90 -1.60
CA LEU A 219 -6.21 20.72 -2.72
C LEU A 219 -6.33 19.33 -3.34
N ALA A 220 -6.49 18.29 -2.52
CA ALA A 220 -6.74 16.94 -3.02
C ALA A 220 -8.05 16.88 -3.82
N ASP A 221 -9.13 17.53 -3.36
CA ASP A 221 -10.38 17.62 -4.12
C ASP A 221 -10.20 18.38 -5.43
N THR A 222 -9.50 19.53 -5.39
CA THR A 222 -9.24 20.37 -6.57
C THR A 222 -8.49 19.63 -7.68
N TYR A 223 -7.55 18.76 -7.32
CA TYR A 223 -6.74 18.00 -8.26
C TYR A 223 -7.22 16.55 -8.46
N GLU A 224 -8.39 16.20 -7.92
CA GLU A 224 -8.96 14.85 -7.98
C GLU A 224 -7.94 13.78 -7.54
N LEU A 225 -7.34 14.00 -6.37
CA LEU A 225 -6.35 13.12 -5.74
C LEU A 225 -7.01 12.29 -4.64
N LEU A 226 -6.57 11.04 -4.51
CA LEU A 226 -6.92 10.20 -3.38
C LEU A 226 -6.44 10.85 -2.08
N LYS A 227 -7.29 10.83 -1.07
CA LYS A 227 -6.97 11.29 0.29
C LYS A 227 -6.61 10.08 1.12
N LEU A 228 -5.32 9.90 1.39
CA LEU A 228 -4.78 8.74 2.09
C LEU A 228 -4.12 9.16 3.41
N GLY A 229 -3.53 8.22 4.11
CA GLY A 229 -2.75 8.47 5.30
C GLY A 229 -2.22 7.18 5.90
N GLY A 230 -1.09 7.28 6.57
CA GLY A 230 -0.52 6.27 7.43
C GLY A 230 0.08 6.91 8.68
N SER A 231 0.49 6.07 9.63
CA SER A 231 1.02 6.55 10.91
C SER A 231 2.38 7.20 10.80
N ASP A 232 3.16 6.85 9.76
CA ASP A 232 4.58 7.19 9.65
C ASP A 232 5.35 6.63 10.86
N PHE A 233 5.01 5.39 11.25
CA PHE A 233 5.55 4.73 12.44
C PHE A 233 6.96 4.22 12.21
N HIS A 234 7.87 4.53 13.13
CA HIS A 234 9.25 4.07 13.18
C HIS A 234 9.55 3.24 14.45
N GLY A 235 8.67 3.28 15.46
CA GLY A 235 8.88 2.58 16.73
C GLY A 235 9.98 3.18 17.58
N ARG A 236 10.13 4.51 17.54
CA ARG A 236 11.09 5.25 18.36
C ARG A 236 10.58 5.30 19.81
N ASP A 237 11.50 5.34 20.77
CA ASP A 237 11.18 5.36 22.22
C ASP A 237 10.62 6.73 22.69
N ASP A 238 10.22 7.60 21.78
CA ASP A 238 9.65 8.90 22.11
C ASP A 238 8.14 8.80 22.37
N LYS A 239 7.69 9.48 23.43
CA LYS A 239 6.33 9.34 23.96
C LYS A 239 5.25 9.97 23.07
N GLU A 240 5.63 10.54 21.93
CA GLU A 240 4.75 11.31 21.05
C GLU A 240 4.56 10.66 19.67
N GLU A 241 5.32 9.61 19.32
CA GLU A 241 5.11 8.91 18.06
C GLU A 241 3.77 8.16 18.04
N PRO A 242 2.95 8.36 16.99
CA PRO A 242 1.73 7.60 16.82
C PRO A 242 2.01 6.13 16.51
N ASP A 243 1.38 5.22 17.25
CA ASP A 243 1.52 3.78 17.02
C ASP A 243 0.96 3.36 15.64
N VAL A 244 1.45 2.24 15.11
CA VAL A 244 1.02 1.71 13.81
C VAL A 244 -0.49 1.43 13.79
N GLY A 245 -1.19 1.83 12.73
CA GLY A 245 -2.63 1.70 12.59
C GLY A 245 -3.45 2.74 13.38
N SER A 246 -2.81 3.79 13.91
CA SER A 246 -3.48 4.85 14.67
C SER A 246 -4.28 5.86 13.83
N VAL A 247 -4.04 5.91 12.51
CA VAL A 247 -4.76 6.80 11.59
C VAL A 247 -6.16 6.27 11.29
N ASP A 248 -7.19 7.05 11.61
CA ASP A 248 -8.59 6.71 11.33
C ASP A 248 -8.93 7.05 9.87
N LEU A 249 -8.46 6.22 8.93
CA LEU A 249 -8.72 6.39 7.50
C LEU A 249 -10.17 6.01 7.18
N PRO A 250 -10.99 6.90 6.57
CA PRO A 250 -12.37 6.58 6.25
C PRO A 250 -12.46 5.42 5.25
N VAL A 251 -13.39 4.51 5.50
CA VAL A 251 -13.57 3.31 4.66
C VAL A 251 -13.86 3.63 3.19
N LEU A 252 -14.52 4.75 2.92
CA LEU A 252 -14.78 5.23 1.56
C LEU A 252 -13.50 5.73 0.87
N ALA A 253 -12.53 6.26 1.61
CA ALA A 253 -11.23 6.63 1.05
C ALA A 253 -10.46 5.37 0.62
N ILE A 254 -10.53 4.30 1.44
CA ILE A 254 -9.93 3.01 1.11
C ILE A 254 -10.62 2.36 -0.09
N LEU A 255 -11.96 2.43 -0.17
CA LEU A 255 -12.69 1.92 -1.33
C LEU A 255 -12.23 2.62 -2.62
N LYS A 256 -12.17 3.96 -2.63
CA LYS A 256 -11.68 4.76 -3.76
C LYS A 256 -10.23 4.41 -4.12
N PHE A 257 -9.38 4.20 -3.13
CA PHE A 257 -8.01 3.72 -3.36
C PHE A 257 -8.02 2.40 -4.13
N LEU A 258 -8.82 1.41 -3.70
CA LEU A 258 -8.90 0.11 -4.37
C LEU A 258 -9.53 0.18 -5.78
N GLU A 259 -10.47 1.10 -6.01
CA GLU A 259 -11.06 1.34 -7.33
C GLU A 259 -10.00 1.82 -8.34
N ILE A 260 -9.02 2.61 -7.90
CA ILE A 260 -7.90 3.07 -8.74
C ILE A 260 -6.77 2.04 -8.79
N ALA A 261 -6.40 1.46 -7.65
CA ALA A 261 -5.22 0.60 -7.54
C ALA A 261 -5.40 -0.74 -8.24
N LYS A 262 -6.57 -1.39 -8.12
CA LYS A 262 -6.78 -2.73 -8.67
C LYS A 262 -6.63 -2.78 -10.21
N PRO A 263 -7.18 -1.85 -11.01
CA PRO A 263 -6.92 -1.81 -12.44
C PRO A 263 -5.45 -1.60 -12.79
N ILE A 264 -4.73 -0.74 -12.05
CA ILE A 264 -3.30 -0.47 -12.27
C ILE A 264 -2.51 -1.76 -12.06
N TRP A 265 -2.66 -2.41 -10.91
CA TRP A 265 -1.98 -3.67 -10.60
C TRP A 265 -2.31 -4.76 -11.61
N HIS A 266 -3.60 -4.95 -11.91
CA HIS A 266 -4.03 -5.95 -12.88
C HIS A 266 -3.42 -5.74 -14.27
N ASN A 267 -3.32 -4.49 -14.75
CA ASN A 267 -2.71 -4.20 -16.04
C ASN A 267 -1.19 -4.45 -16.02
N ALA A 268 -0.51 -4.04 -14.95
CA ALA A 268 0.92 -4.29 -14.77
C ALA A 268 1.23 -5.79 -14.76
N THR A 269 0.47 -6.57 -14.00
CA THR A 269 0.58 -8.03 -13.99
C THR A 269 0.34 -8.63 -15.38
N LYS A 270 -0.65 -8.13 -16.14
CA LYS A 270 -0.90 -8.58 -17.51
C LYS A 270 0.26 -8.29 -18.47
N GLU A 271 0.87 -7.12 -18.37
CA GLU A 271 2.01 -6.73 -19.20
C GLU A 271 3.23 -7.60 -18.89
N ILE A 272 3.49 -7.86 -17.61
CA ILE A 272 4.52 -8.79 -17.14
C ILE A 272 4.34 -10.18 -17.77
N PHE A 273 3.15 -10.76 -17.66
CA PHE A 273 2.87 -12.08 -18.22
C PHE A 273 2.98 -12.11 -19.74
N SER A 274 2.51 -11.06 -20.42
CA SER A 274 2.64 -10.92 -21.87
C SER A 274 4.12 -10.90 -22.29
N GLY A 275 4.95 -10.11 -21.61
CA GLY A 275 6.39 -10.03 -21.87
C GLY A 275 7.13 -11.34 -21.58
N ILE A 276 6.74 -12.09 -20.55
CA ILE A 276 7.28 -13.44 -20.29
C ILE A 276 6.91 -14.39 -21.44
N SER A 277 5.65 -14.35 -21.90
CA SER A 277 5.20 -15.19 -23.01
C SER A 277 5.99 -14.94 -24.29
N GLU A 278 6.15 -13.67 -24.68
CA GLU A 278 6.90 -13.25 -25.88
C GLU A 278 8.39 -13.65 -25.84
N ARG A 279 9.04 -13.47 -24.68
CA ARG A 279 10.45 -13.91 -24.50
C ARG A 279 10.60 -15.41 -24.64
N THR A 280 9.59 -16.17 -24.23
CA THR A 280 9.65 -17.63 -24.24
C THR A 280 9.25 -18.23 -25.60
N THR A 281 8.41 -17.54 -26.39
CA THR A 281 8.12 -17.90 -27.79
C THR A 281 9.28 -17.57 -28.73
N GLY A 282 10.06 -16.51 -28.46
CA GLY A 282 11.27 -16.19 -29.22
C GLY A 282 12.42 -17.20 -29.07
N LEU A 283 12.41 -17.99 -28.00
CA LEU A 283 13.45 -19.00 -27.69
C LEU A 283 13.09 -20.41 -28.18
N ASN A 284 11.81 -20.69 -28.43
CA ASN A 284 11.35 -21.99 -28.92
C ASN A 284 10.73 -21.84 -30.31
N GLY A 285 11.52 -22.18 -31.33
CA GLY A 285 10.97 -22.49 -32.64
C GLY A 285 9.86 -23.53 -32.51
N SER A 286 8.64 -23.13 -32.88
CA SER A 286 7.51 -23.99 -33.23
C SER A 286 7.39 -25.31 -32.44
N LYS A 287 7.00 -25.24 -31.15
CA LYS A 287 6.17 -26.26 -30.46
C LYS A 287 5.76 -25.79 -29.05
N GLY A 288 4.48 -25.97 -28.75
CA GLY A 288 3.79 -25.47 -27.55
C GLY A 288 4.41 -25.91 -26.22
N PHE A 289 4.23 -25.05 -25.21
CA PHE A 289 4.85 -25.10 -23.89
C PHE A 289 4.54 -26.39 -23.12
N ARG A 290 5.57 -26.94 -22.45
CA ARG A 290 5.44 -28.03 -21.45
C ARG A 290 6.29 -27.76 -20.20
N ARG A 291 5.64 -27.86 -19.03
CA ARG A 291 6.15 -27.75 -17.64
C ARG A 291 7.19 -28.82 -17.26
N ILE A 292 8.16 -28.46 -16.43
CA ILE A 292 9.07 -29.38 -15.71
C ILE A 292 8.90 -29.17 -14.19
N SER A 293 8.98 -30.26 -13.42
CA SER A 293 8.62 -30.39 -12.01
C SER A 293 9.67 -29.93 -10.98
N SER A 294 9.15 -29.34 -9.90
CA SER A 294 9.54 -29.30 -8.46
C SER A 294 10.99 -29.56 -8.01
N ALA A 295 11.65 -28.48 -7.60
CA ALA A 295 12.43 -28.39 -6.36
C ALA A 295 12.66 -26.90 -6.01
N GLY A 296 11.98 -26.39 -4.96
CA GLY A 296 12.03 -24.98 -4.53
C GLY A 296 10.73 -24.22 -4.84
N ASP A 297 10.23 -23.43 -3.90
CA ASP A 297 8.86 -22.90 -3.73
C ASP A 297 8.31 -21.92 -4.81
N PHE A 298 8.63 -22.11 -6.09
CA PHE A 298 7.95 -21.47 -7.20
C PHE A 298 7.75 -22.45 -8.36
N SER A 299 6.50 -22.70 -8.77
CA SER A 299 6.15 -23.19 -10.12
C SER A 299 4.62 -23.23 -10.30
N LEU A 300 4.00 -23.01 -11.45
CA LEU A 300 4.40 -22.60 -12.81
C LEU A 300 3.07 -22.53 -13.59
N LEU A 301 2.93 -21.62 -14.56
CA LEU A 301 1.97 -21.76 -15.66
C LEU A 301 2.12 -23.14 -16.33
N ARG A 302 1.01 -23.80 -16.69
CA ARG A 302 1.02 -24.93 -17.63
C ARG A 302 -0.08 -24.76 -18.67
N ILE A 303 0.34 -24.41 -19.88
CA ILE A 303 -0.40 -24.61 -21.12
C ILE A 303 -0.34 -26.12 -21.44
N SER A 304 -1.47 -26.72 -21.79
CA SER A 304 -1.50 -28.00 -22.51
C SER A 304 -2.54 -27.94 -23.61
N SER A 305 -2.11 -28.11 -24.85
CA SER A 305 -2.97 -28.56 -25.94
C SER A 305 -2.27 -29.75 -26.58
N GLU A 306 -2.93 -30.90 -26.62
CA GLU A 306 -2.63 -32.03 -27.50
C GLU A 306 -3.96 -32.75 -27.85
N ASP A 307 -4.64 -32.23 -28.89
CA ASP A 307 -5.43 -32.90 -29.97
C ASP A 307 -6.44 -34.05 -29.69
N PRO A 308 -7.28 -34.47 -30.67
CA PRO A 308 -8.32 -33.78 -31.46
C PRO A 308 -9.71 -34.44 -31.21
N GLU A 309 -10.81 -33.77 -31.53
CA GLU A 309 -12.22 -34.22 -31.38
C GLU A 309 -12.87 -34.06 -29.99
N LEU A 310 -13.94 -33.23 -29.97
CA LEU A 310 -15.05 -33.17 -29.00
C LEU A 310 -14.70 -32.72 -27.56
N THR A 311 -15.23 -31.62 -27.00
CA THR A 311 -16.66 -31.25 -26.93
C THR A 311 -16.84 -29.80 -26.45
N ASP A 312 -17.88 -29.13 -26.97
CA ASP A 312 -18.26 -27.73 -26.78
C ASP A 312 -18.44 -27.27 -25.31
N ALA A 313 -17.57 -26.37 -24.83
CA ALA A 313 -17.88 -25.27 -23.90
C ALA A 313 -16.71 -24.27 -23.85
N PRO A 314 -16.92 -22.94 -23.75
CA PRO A 314 -15.82 -21.99 -23.59
C PRO A 314 -15.29 -22.04 -22.15
N GLU A 315 -14.16 -22.73 -21.95
CA GLU A 315 -13.39 -22.66 -20.69
C GLU A 315 -12.81 -21.24 -20.51
N VAL A 316 -13.19 -20.58 -19.40
CA VAL A 316 -12.59 -19.32 -18.95
C VAL A 316 -11.54 -19.65 -17.90
N GLU A 317 -10.28 -19.28 -18.13
CA GLU A 317 -9.20 -19.43 -17.15
C GLU A 317 -9.13 -18.19 -16.24
N VAL A 318 -9.19 -18.42 -14.92
CA VAL A 318 -9.05 -17.37 -13.90
C VAL A 318 -7.77 -17.60 -13.12
N LEU A 319 -6.79 -16.71 -13.30
CA LEU A 319 -5.59 -16.66 -12.47
C LEU A 319 -5.88 -15.78 -11.25
N ARG A 320 -5.84 -16.37 -10.06
CA ARG A 320 -5.94 -15.62 -8.81
C ARG A 320 -4.54 -15.19 -8.39
N THR A 321 -4.25 -13.91 -8.42
CA THR A 321 -3.10 -13.34 -7.72
C THR A 321 -3.57 -12.82 -6.36
N GLU A 322 -2.69 -12.73 -5.37
CA GLU A 322 -3.07 -12.28 -4.01
C GLU A 322 -3.60 -10.83 -3.98
N VAL A 323 -3.40 -10.08 -5.07
CA VAL A 323 -3.73 -8.66 -5.23
C VAL A 323 -4.87 -8.42 -6.25
N ALA A 324 -5.00 -9.27 -7.28
CA ALA A 324 -6.02 -9.17 -8.34
C ALA A 324 -6.50 -10.53 -8.87
N ASP A 325 -7.81 -10.61 -9.19
CA ASP A 325 -8.34 -11.71 -10.00
C ASP A 325 -8.15 -11.37 -11.48
N ILE A 326 -7.38 -12.16 -12.22
CA ILE A 326 -7.18 -11.99 -13.67
C ILE A 326 -8.09 -12.99 -14.40
N VAL A 327 -9.04 -12.46 -15.17
CA VAL A 327 -9.87 -13.26 -16.08
C VAL A 327 -9.25 -13.20 -17.47
N LEU A 328 -8.85 -14.36 -18.01
CA LEU A 328 -8.34 -14.50 -19.36
C LEU A 328 -9.45 -15.02 -20.27
N THR A 329 -9.94 -14.16 -21.16
CA THR A 329 -10.86 -14.55 -22.25
C THR A 329 -10.07 -14.71 -23.54
N ARG A 330 -10.18 -15.87 -24.21
CA ARG A 330 -9.61 -16.03 -25.55
C ARG A 330 -10.38 -15.16 -26.55
N GLN A 331 -9.69 -14.28 -27.27
CA GLN A 331 -10.19 -13.67 -28.51
C GLN A 331 -9.85 -14.57 -29.70
#